data_AF-A0A0M0KH48-F1
#
_entry.id   AF-A0A0M0KH48-F1
#
_cell.length_a   1.000
_cell.length_b   1.000
_cell.length_c   1.000
_cell.angle_alpha   90.00
_cell.angle_beta   90.00
_cell.angle_gamma   90.00
#
_symmetry.space_group_name_H-M   'P 1'
#
loop_
_entity.id
_entity.type
_entity.pdbx_description
1 polymer ?
#
loop_
_entity_poly.entity_id
_entity_poly.type
_entity_poly.pdbx_seq_one_letter_code
_entity_poly.pdbx_strand_id
1 'polypeptide(L)'
;MEHRSLTYVERLMNLHVLMETKQMLQTKLAEMNGDDQSFELVKEDLRKIEEEIKSYADEQSIEALDQSMPHALFNPAVTEELDTQ
;
A
#
# COMPACT_ATOMS: atom_id res chain seq x y z
N MET A 1 0.13 0.71 17.66
CA MET A 1 0.33 2.15 17.92
C MET A 1 -1.03 2.82 17.82
N GLU A 2 -1.27 3.89 18.59
CA GLU A 2 -2.52 4.64 18.51
C GLU A 2 -2.63 5.27 17.11
N HIS A 3 -3.39 4.64 16.22
CA HIS A 3 -3.81 5.29 15.00
C HIS A 3 -4.72 6.44 15.42
N ARG A 4 -4.14 7.64 15.58
CA ARG A 4 -4.93 8.88 15.45
C ARG A 4 -5.80 8.68 14.21
N SER A 5 -7.09 8.97 14.32
CA SER A 5 -8.06 8.69 13.27
C SER A 5 -7.66 9.46 12.01
N LEU A 6 -6.84 8.84 11.16
CA LEU A 6 -6.38 9.43 9.91
C LEU A 6 -7.61 9.74 9.08
N THR A 7 -7.57 10.84 8.34
CA THR A 7 -8.58 11.13 7.33
C THR A 7 -8.52 10.09 6.22
N TYR A 8 -9.59 9.97 5.43
CA TYR A 8 -9.63 9.05 4.29
C TYR A 8 -8.49 9.32 3.30
N VAL A 9 -8.21 10.60 3.02
CA VAL A 9 -7.11 11.01 2.12
C VAL A 9 -5.75 10.61 2.67
N GLU A 10 -5.50 10.82 3.97
CA GLU A 10 -4.24 10.40 4.60
C GLU A 10 -4.06 8.88 4.59
N ARG A 11 -5.15 8.12 4.78
CA ARG A 11 -5.11 6.65 4.63
C ARG A 11 -4.73 6.24 3.21
N LEU A 12 -5.32 6.86 2.19
CA LEU A 12 -4.99 6.58 0.79
C LEU A 12 -3.55 6.94 0.44
N MET A 13 -3.05 8.09 0.91
CA MET A 13 -1.66 8.48 0.72
C MET A 13 -0.69 7.50 1.37
N ASN A 14 -0.95 7.11 2.63
CA ASN A 14 -0.12 6.13 3.33
C ASN A 14 -0.14 4.78 2.61
N LEU A 15 -1.32 4.33 2.17
CA LEU A 15 -1.49 3.10 1.39
C LEU A 15 -0.68 3.15 0.09
N HIS A 16 -0.73 4.26 -0.64
CA HIS A 16 0.02 4.45 -1.87
C HIS A 16 1.54 4.35 -1.62
N VAL A 17 2.05 5.05 -0.62
CA VAL A 17 3.48 4.99 -0.23
C VAL A 17 3.90 3.57 0.15
N LEU A 18 3.06 2.85 0.88
CA LEU A 18 3.33 1.45 1.25
C LEU A 18 3.37 0.53 0.03
N MET A 19 2.48 0.72 -0.95
CA MET A 19 2.48 -0.05 -2.20
C MET A 19 3.75 0.21 -3.02
N GLU A 20 4.15 1.47 -3.19
CA GLU A 20 5.39 1.81 -3.89
C GLU A 20 6.63 1.23 -3.18
N THR A 21 6.67 1.35 -1.86
CA THR A 21 7.78 0.82 -1.02
C THR A 21 7.86 -0.70 -1.13
N LYS A 22 6.70 -1.39 -1.11
CA LYS A 22 6.62 -2.84 -1.33
C LYS A 22 7.23 -3.22 -2.67
N GLN A 23 6.84 -2.55 -3.76
CA GLN A 23 7.32 -2.85 -5.10
C GLN A 23 8.83 -2.61 -5.24
N MET A 24 9.34 -1.54 -4.61
CA MET A 24 10.78 -1.26 -4.56
C MET A 24 11.54 -2.37 -3.83
N LEU A 25 11.06 -2.81 -2.66
CA LEU A 25 11.69 -3.87 -1.87
C LEU A 25 11.62 -5.24 -2.55
N GLN A 26 10.53 -5.54 -3.26
CA GLN A 26 10.41 -6.77 -4.06
C GLN A 26 11.43 -6.79 -5.21
N THR A 27 11.59 -5.67 -5.91
CA THR A 27 12.64 -5.53 -6.95
C THR A 27 14.02 -5.76 -6.34
N LYS A 28 14.31 -5.10 -5.22
CA LYS A 28 15.59 -5.25 -4.52
C LYS A 28 15.82 -6.69 -4.06
N LEU A 29 14.80 -7.37 -3.53
CA LEU A 29 14.90 -8.76 -3.10
C LEU A 29 15.19 -9.69 -4.28
N ALA A 30 14.62 -9.44 -5.45
CA ALA A 30 14.87 -10.22 -6.67
C ALA A 30 16.30 -10.06 -7.21
N GLU A 31 16.96 -8.93 -6.93
CA GLU A 31 18.35 -8.65 -7.30
C GLU A 31 19.36 -9.19 -6.28
N MET A 32 18.92 -9.59 -5.08
CA MET A 32 19.78 -10.07 -4.00
C MET A 32 20.01 -11.58 -4.07
N ASN A 33 21.24 -12.01 -3.76
CA ASN A 33 21.54 -13.42 -3.54
C ASN A 33 21.13 -13.81 -2.11
N GLY A 34 20.27 -14.82 -1.97
CA GLY A 34 19.53 -15.15 -0.74
C GLY A 34 20.33 -15.63 0.49
N ASP A 35 21.64 -15.47 0.51
CA ASP A 35 22.53 -15.86 1.62
C ASP A 35 23.02 -14.67 2.46
N ASP A 36 22.58 -13.44 2.14
CA ASP A 36 22.93 -12.23 2.88
C ASP A 36 21.96 -12.00 4.04
N GLN A 37 22.46 -11.59 5.22
CA GLN A 37 21.63 -11.13 6.34
C GLN A 37 20.67 -10.02 5.91
N SER A 38 21.08 -9.20 4.94
CA SER A 38 20.27 -8.15 4.33
C SER A 38 19.02 -8.69 3.62
N PHE A 39 19.07 -9.91 3.07
CA PHE A 39 17.94 -10.54 2.37
C PHE A 39 16.81 -10.87 3.34
N GLU A 40 17.13 -11.41 4.51
CA GLU A 40 16.14 -11.72 5.55
C GLU A 40 15.57 -10.44 6.19
N LEU A 41 16.36 -9.37 6.31
CA LEU A 41 15.84 -8.06 6.74
C LEU A 41 14.82 -7.49 5.75
N VAL A 42 15.10 -7.56 4.44
CA VAL A 42 14.17 -7.08 3.40
C VAL A 42 12.88 -7.89 3.39
N LYS A 43 12.94 -9.22 3.60
CA LYS A 43 11.74 -10.06 3.75
C LYS A 43 10.89 -9.67 4.96
N GLU A 44 11.54 -9.43 6.10
CA GLU A 44 10.81 -9.04 7.31
C GLU A 44 10.16 -7.66 7.15
N ASP A 45 10.83 -6.72 6.49
CA ASP A 45 10.24 -5.41 6.20
C ASP A 45 9.08 -5.52 5.19
N LEU A 46 9.18 -6.37 4.17
CA LEU A 46 8.06 -6.70 3.29
C LEU A 46 6.86 -7.26 4.07
N ARG A 47 7.10 -8.17 5.02
CA ARG A 47 6.06 -8.75 5.88
C ARG A 47 5.33 -7.67 6.69
N LYS A 48 6.07 -6.75 7.30
CA LYS A 48 5.49 -5.62 8.07
C LYS A 48 4.67 -4.69 7.18
N ILE A 49 5.15 -4.37 5.98
CA ILE A 49 4.42 -3.53 5.02
C ILE A 49 3.09 -4.19 4.65
N GLU A 50 3.06 -5.51 4.45
CA GLU A 50 1.80 -6.22 4.17
C GLU A 50 0.82 -6.19 5.35
N GLU A 51 1.32 -6.31 6.59
CA GLU A 51 0.49 -6.15 7.79
C GLU A 51 -0.07 -4.73 7.90
N GLU A 52 0.76 -3.72 7.62
CA GLU A 52 0.37 -2.33 7.70
C GLU A 52 -0.65 -1.96 6.61
N ILE A 53 -0.47 -2.45 5.38
CA ILE A 53 -1.46 -2.28 4.31
C ILE A 53 -2.81 -2.90 4.71
N LYS A 54 -2.83 -4.12 5.28
CA LYS A 54 -4.09 -4.74 5.76
C LYS A 54 -4.76 -3.89 6.83
N SER A 55 -3.98 -3.26 7.71
CA SER A 55 -4.50 -2.34 8.72
C SER A 55 -5.11 -1.07 8.12
N TYR A 56 -4.59 -0.58 6.98
CA TYR A 56 -5.15 0.57 6.27
C TYR A 56 -6.35 0.23 5.40
N ALA A 57 -6.47 -1.04 5.00
CA ALA A 57 -7.50 -1.58 4.11
C ALA A 57 -8.73 -2.13 4.87
N ASP A 58 -8.85 -1.90 6.18
CA ASP A 58 -9.90 -2.51 7.02
C ASP A 58 -10.01 -4.04 6.82
N GLU A 59 -8.85 -4.73 6.83
CA GLU A 59 -8.72 -6.18 6.60
C GLU A 59 -9.09 -6.69 5.20
N GLN A 60 -9.40 -5.80 4.24
CA GLN A 60 -9.58 -6.20 2.84
C GLN A 60 -8.22 -6.58 2.22
N SER A 61 -8.22 -7.63 1.40
CA SER A 61 -7.00 -8.07 0.72
C SER A 61 -6.56 -7.03 -0.32
N ILE A 62 -5.25 -6.90 -0.50
CA ILE A 62 -4.68 -6.02 -1.53
C ILE A 62 -5.20 -6.41 -2.91
N GLU A 63 -5.38 -7.71 -3.21
CA GLU A 63 -5.96 -8.12 -4.49
C GLU A 63 -7.42 -7.67 -4.64
N ALA A 64 -8.18 -7.56 -3.55
CA ALA A 64 -9.54 -7.02 -3.61
C ALA A 64 -9.51 -5.50 -3.88
N LEU A 65 -8.57 -4.78 -3.28
CA LEU A 65 -8.36 -3.35 -3.54
C LEU A 65 -7.82 -3.08 -4.94
N ASP A 66 -6.87 -3.86 -5.44
CA ASP A 66 -6.27 -3.72 -6.78
C ASP A 66 -7.29 -4.02 -7.89
N GLN A 67 -8.23 -4.95 -7.64
CA GLN A 67 -9.35 -5.24 -8.55
C GLN A 67 -10.51 -4.26 -8.43
N SER A 68 -10.75 -3.67 -7.25
CA SER A 68 -11.84 -2.72 -7.01
C SER A 68 -11.45 -1.27 -7.24
N MET A 69 -10.16 -0.95 -7.29
CA MET A 69 -9.63 0.39 -7.53
C MET A 69 -9.30 0.51 -9.01
N PRO A 70 -10.20 1.06 -9.86
CA PRO A 70 -9.74 1.54 -11.15
C PRO A 70 -8.65 2.57 -10.86
N HIS A 71 -7.52 2.50 -11.57
CA HIS A 71 -6.45 3.50 -11.56
C HIS A 71 -6.97 4.97 -11.70
N ALA A 72 -8.24 5.16 -12.06
CA ALA A 72 -9.00 6.40 -12.09
C ALA A 72 -9.29 7.04 -10.71
N LEU A 73 -9.28 6.31 -9.59
CA LEU A 73 -9.52 6.90 -8.26
C LEU A 73 -8.36 7.76 -7.75
N PHE A 74 -7.23 7.77 -8.46
CA PHE A 74 -6.10 8.68 -8.24
C PHE A 74 -6.26 10.02 -8.98
N ASN A 75 -7.37 10.27 -9.68
CA ASN A 75 -7.65 11.57 -10.27
C ASN A 75 -8.66 12.36 -9.42
N PRO A 76 -8.23 13.37 -8.63
CA PRO A 76 -9.13 14.21 -7.84
C PRO A 76 -10.11 15.03 -8.69
N ALA A 77 -9.98 15.06 -10.02
CA ALA A 77 -10.97 15.65 -10.92
C ALA A 77 -12.24 14.79 -11.10
N VAL A 78 -12.24 13.50 -10.71
CA VAL A 78 -13.39 12.61 -10.89
C VAL A 78 -14.41 12.75 -9.75
N THR A 79 -14.00 13.27 -8.59
CA THR A 79 -14.90 13.46 -7.45
C THR A 79 -15.86 14.65 -7.60
N GLU A 80 -15.60 15.62 -8.49
CA GLU A 80 -16.51 16.76 -8.72
C GLU A 80 -17.73 16.41 -9.59
N GLU A 81 -17.70 15.33 -10.38
CA GLU A 81 -18.82 14.96 -11.25
C GLU A 81 -19.95 14.18 -10.54
N LEU A 82 -19.71 13.66 -9.32
CA LEU A 82 -20.70 12.89 -8.56
C LEU A 82 -21.56 13.73 -7.61
N ASP A 83 -21.19 14.99 -7.35
CA ASP A 83 -21.96 15.91 -6.49
C ASP A 83 -22.97 16.80 -7.28
N THR A 84 -23.10 16.61 -8.60
CA THR A 84 -23.98 17.42 -9.46
C THR A 84 -25.08 16.63 -10.20
N GLN A 85 -25.52 15.48 -9.67
CA GLN A 85 -26.74 14.80 -10.14
C GLN A 85 -27.84 14.78 -9.08
#